data_AF-A0A2D4ML51-F1
#
_entry.id   AF-A0A2D4ML51-F1
#
_cell.length_a   1.000
_cell.length_b   1.000
_cell.length_c   1.000
_cell.angle_alpha   90.00
_cell.angle_beta   90.00
_cell.angle_gamma   90.00
#
_symmetry.space_group_name_H-M   'P 1'
#
loop_
_entity.id
_entity.type
_entity.pdbx_description
1 polymer ?
#
loop_
_entity_poly.entity_id
_entity_poly.type
_entity_poly.pdbx_seq_one_letter_code
_entity_poly.pdbx_strand_id
1 'polypeptide(L)'
;AQAIAIETEAELLRLKQTQEQELRFSKEQINLDVTKAEALAAVEVKKFEAVIESLGASTIRDIAMAGPEMQVKLLQGLGIQSTLITDGSSPINLFTAAGGLLGILPKPSEK
;
A
#
# COMPACT_ATOMS: atom_id res chain seq x y z
N ALA A 1 46.94 30.59 33.06
CA ALA A 1 45.48 30.67 33.20
C ALA A 1 44.81 31.36 32.00
N GLN A 2 45.16 32.62 31.67
CA GLN A 2 44.54 33.35 30.54
C GLN A 2 44.80 32.74 29.15
N ALA A 3 46.03 32.29 28.86
CA ALA A 3 46.34 31.68 27.56
C ALA A 3 45.50 30.41 27.28
N ILE A 4 45.34 29.57 28.31
CA ILE A 4 44.53 28.35 28.24
C ILE A 4 43.05 28.70 28.01
N ALA A 5 42.53 29.73 28.68
CA ALA A 5 41.15 30.17 28.48
C ALA A 5 40.89 30.62 27.03
N ILE A 6 41.80 31.41 26.45
CA ILE A 6 41.70 31.89 25.07
C ILE A 6 41.76 30.72 24.07
N GLU A 7 42.68 29.77 24.29
CA GLU A 7 42.81 28.57 23.46
C GLU A 7 41.54 27.72 23.51
N THR A 8 41.01 27.46 24.70
CA THR A 8 39.78 26.68 24.87
C THR A 8 38.57 27.37 24.24
N GLU A 9 38.48 28.70 24.32
CA GLU A 9 37.36 29.46 23.72
C GLU A 9 37.42 29.45 22.18
N ALA A 10 38.63 29.54 21.61
CA ALA A 10 38.85 29.43 20.17
C ALA A 10 38.51 28.02 19.65
N GLU A 11 38.89 26.97 20.38
CA GLU A 11 38.52 25.59 20.05
C GLU A 11 37.00 25.38 20.11
N LEU A 12 36.35 25.92 21.13
CA LEU A 12 34.91 25.81 21.32
C LEU A 12 34.15 26.54 20.20
N LEU A 13 34.64 27.72 19.78
CA LEU A 13 34.10 28.45 18.64
C LEU A 13 34.23 27.64 17.34
N ARG A 14 35.41 27.04 17.10
CA ARG A 14 35.66 26.22 15.92
C ARG A 14 34.72 25.01 15.87
N LEU A 15 34.57 24.30 17.00
CA LEU A 15 33.67 23.16 17.12
C LEU A 15 32.22 23.54 16.86
N LYS A 16 31.75 24.68 17.40
CA LYS A 16 30.41 25.18 17.16
C LYS A 16 30.17 25.47 15.68
N GLN A 17 31.10 26.15 15.02
CA GLN A 17 30.98 26.46 13.59
C GLN A 17 30.94 25.21 12.72
N THR A 18 31.79 24.21 13.01
CA THR A 18 31.77 22.92 12.31
C THR A 18 30.44 22.20 12.50
N GLN A 19 29.97 22.07 13.75
CA GLN A 19 28.68 21.40 14.00
C GLN A 19 27.50 22.13 13.36
N GLU A 20 27.51 23.46 13.36
CA GLU A 20 26.45 24.25 12.72
C GLU A 20 26.44 24.03 11.20
N GLN A 21 27.61 23.97 10.56
CA GLN A 21 27.72 23.67 9.13
C GLN A 21 27.25 22.25 8.81
N GLU A 22 27.66 21.25 9.61
CA GLU A 22 27.20 19.86 9.45
C GLU A 22 25.69 19.74 9.61
N LEU A 23 25.12 20.41 10.62
CA LEU A 23 23.68 20.42 10.85
C LEU A 23 22.93 21.06 9.68
N ARG A 24 23.44 22.18 9.14
CA ARG A 24 22.84 22.85 7.97
C ARG A 24 22.88 21.94 6.75
N PHE A 25 24.04 21.35 6.46
CA PHE A 25 24.20 20.42 5.34
C PHE A 25 23.26 19.22 5.45
N SER A 26 23.19 18.60 6.64
CA SER A 26 22.30 17.46 6.90
C SER A 26 20.82 17.84 6.70
N LYS A 27 20.40 19.01 7.19
CA LYS A 27 19.03 19.51 6.99
C LYS A 27 18.72 19.74 5.51
N GLU A 28 19.63 20.37 4.78
CA GLU A 28 19.46 20.61 3.34
C GLU A 28 19.36 19.29 2.56
N GLN A 29 20.17 18.30 2.91
CA GLN A 29 20.12 16.98 2.30
C GLN A 29 18.78 16.28 2.56
N ILE A 30 18.30 16.28 3.81
CA ILE A 30 17.00 15.71 4.17
C ILE A 30 15.87 16.43 3.41
N ASN A 31 15.90 17.76 3.36
CA ASN A 31 14.89 18.53 2.63
C ASN A 31 14.90 18.20 1.13
N LEU A 32 16.07 18.01 0.53
CA LEU A 32 16.19 17.61 -0.87
C LEU A 32 15.59 16.23 -1.10
N ASP A 33 15.85 15.28 -0.20
CA ASP A 33 15.32 13.91 -0.29
C ASP A 33 13.80 13.88 -0.14
N VAL A 34 13.24 14.65 0.80
CA VAL A 34 11.78 14.80 0.97
C VAL A 34 11.17 15.40 -0.29
N THR A 35 11.74 16.50 -0.79
CA THR A 35 11.24 17.17 -2.01
C THR A 35 11.25 16.22 -3.22
N LYS A 36 12.32 15.43 -3.36
CA LYS A 36 12.44 14.43 -4.42
C LYS A 36 11.38 13.34 -4.27
N ALA A 37 11.18 12.83 -3.06
CA ALA A 37 10.18 11.80 -2.79
C ALA A 37 8.75 12.31 -3.09
N GLU A 38 8.43 13.53 -2.67
CA GLU A 38 7.15 14.18 -2.97
C GLU A 38 6.93 14.36 -4.48
N ALA A 39 7.94 14.82 -5.21
CA ALA A 39 7.86 14.99 -6.66
C ALA A 39 7.64 13.65 -7.38
N LEU A 40 8.35 12.59 -6.97
CA LEU A 40 8.17 11.25 -7.53
C LEU A 40 6.78 10.69 -7.21
N ALA A 41 6.30 10.86 -5.97
CA ALA A 41 4.96 10.45 -5.58
C ALA A 41 3.89 11.16 -6.41
N ALA A 42 4.03 12.47 -6.62
CA ALA A 42 3.10 13.24 -7.45
C ALA A 42 3.06 12.77 -8.91
N VAL A 43 4.22 12.38 -9.48
CA VAL A 43 4.28 11.80 -10.84
C VAL A 43 3.60 10.44 -10.87
N GLU A 44 3.84 9.58 -9.90
CA GLU A 44 3.23 8.23 -9.87
C GLU A 44 1.72 8.29 -9.69
N VAL A 45 1.22 9.20 -8.84
CA VAL A 45 -0.24 9.42 -8.69
C VAL A 45 -0.85 9.85 -10.02
N LYS A 46 -0.28 10.85 -10.71
CA LYS A 46 -0.80 11.30 -12.00
C LYS A 46 -0.78 10.21 -13.08
N LYS A 47 0.29 9.43 -13.12
CA LYS A 47 0.41 8.29 -14.03
C LYS A 47 -0.66 7.23 -13.72
N PHE A 48 -0.86 6.91 -12.43
CA PHE A 48 -1.86 5.96 -12.00
C PHE A 48 -3.28 6.43 -12.33
N GLU A 49 -3.60 7.70 -12.06
CA GLU A 49 -4.86 8.33 -12.44
C GLU A 49 -5.11 8.20 -13.95
N ALA A 50 -4.14 8.60 -14.79
CA ALA A 50 -4.26 8.49 -16.24
C ALA A 50 -4.49 7.05 -16.72
N VAL A 51 -3.83 6.06 -16.11
CA VAL A 51 -4.03 4.64 -16.41
C VAL A 51 -5.44 4.21 -16.02
N ILE A 52 -5.89 4.51 -14.80
CA ILE A 52 -7.21 4.13 -14.29
C ILE A 52 -8.33 4.79 -15.12
N GLU A 53 -8.19 6.07 -15.46
CA GLU A 53 -9.12 6.78 -16.33
C GLU A 53 -9.17 6.16 -17.73
N SER A 54 -8.03 5.78 -18.29
CA SER A 54 -7.97 5.13 -19.62
C SER A 54 -8.63 3.75 -19.65
N LEU A 55 -8.59 3.00 -18.54
CA LEU A 55 -9.28 1.72 -18.39
C LEU A 55 -10.78 1.90 -18.22
N GLY A 56 -11.18 2.92 -17.45
CA GLY A 56 -12.58 3.23 -17.14
C GLY A 56 -13.17 2.36 -16.03
N ALA A 57 -14.17 2.91 -15.32
CA ALA A 57 -14.79 2.27 -14.17
C ALA A 57 -15.46 0.92 -14.49
N SER A 58 -16.04 0.77 -15.69
CA SER A 58 -16.67 -0.48 -16.13
C SER A 58 -15.65 -1.60 -16.26
N THR A 59 -14.51 -1.36 -16.90
CA THR A 59 -13.45 -2.36 -17.08
C THR A 59 -12.86 -2.79 -15.74
N ILE A 60 -12.66 -1.85 -14.82
CA ILE A 60 -12.17 -2.15 -13.47
C ILE A 60 -13.19 -3.02 -12.70
N ARG A 61 -14.49 -2.70 -12.81
CA ARG A 61 -15.56 -3.53 -12.25
C ARG A 61 -15.56 -4.92 -12.87
N ASP A 62 -15.44 -5.03 -14.19
CA ASP A 62 -15.45 -6.33 -14.87
C ASP A 62 -14.23 -7.18 -14.48
N ILE A 63 -13.05 -6.56 -14.32
CA ILE A 63 -11.84 -7.23 -13.78
C ILE A 63 -12.10 -7.74 -12.35
N ALA A 64 -12.72 -6.92 -11.48
CA ALA A 64 -13.05 -7.31 -10.12
C ALA A 64 -14.12 -8.42 -10.05
N MET A 65 -15.07 -8.43 -10.98
CA MET A 65 -16.19 -9.38 -11.02
C MET A 65 -15.86 -10.70 -11.75
N ALA A 66 -14.79 -10.75 -12.55
CA ALA A 66 -14.44 -11.92 -13.35
C ALA A 66 -14.32 -13.22 -12.52
N GLY A 67 -13.72 -13.15 -11.32
CA GLY A 67 -13.62 -14.29 -10.41
C GLY A 67 -14.98 -14.74 -9.83
N PRO A 68 -15.71 -13.85 -9.15
CA PRO A 68 -17.06 -14.11 -8.65
C PRO A 68 -18.04 -14.65 -9.71
N GLU A 69 -18.07 -14.06 -10.91
CA GLU A 69 -18.95 -14.50 -11.99
C GLU A 69 -18.63 -15.91 -12.48
N MET A 70 -17.34 -16.26 -12.56
CA MET A 70 -16.93 -17.62 -12.92
C MET A 70 -17.35 -18.65 -11.88
N GLN A 71 -17.26 -18.31 -10.59
CA GLN A 71 -17.74 -19.16 -9.50
C GLN A 71 -19.26 -19.38 -9.57
N VAL A 72 -20.03 -18.33 -9.88
CA VAL A 72 -21.48 -18.44 -10.10
C VAL A 72 -21.81 -19.35 -11.29
N LYS A 73 -21.11 -19.20 -12.42
CA LYS A 73 -21.32 -20.04 -13.61
C LYS A 73 -21.01 -21.51 -13.35
N LEU A 74 -19.96 -21.82 -12.57
CA LEU A 74 -19.65 -23.19 -12.17
C LEU A 74 -20.76 -23.80 -11.31
N LEU A 75 -21.27 -23.06 -10.32
CA LEU A 75 -22.39 -23.51 -9.50
C LEU A 75 -23.66 -23.74 -10.34
N GLN A 76 -23.96 -22.84 -11.27
CA GLN A 76 -25.07 -23.00 -12.21
C GLN A 76 -24.90 -24.24 -13.10
N GLY A 77 -23.68 -24.50 -13.61
CA GLY A 77 -23.38 -25.69 -14.41
C GLY A 77 -23.53 -27.01 -13.64
N LEU A 78 -23.34 -26.97 -12.31
CA LEU A 78 -23.62 -28.09 -11.40
C LEU A 78 -25.10 -28.18 -10.99
N GLY A 79 -25.97 -27.32 -11.52
CA GLY A 79 -27.40 -27.27 -11.18
C GLY A 79 -27.69 -26.61 -9.82
N ILE A 80 -26.71 -25.99 -9.19
CA ILE A 80 -26.84 -25.32 -7.89
C ILE A 80 -27.27 -23.87 -8.16
N GLN A 81 -28.59 -23.65 -8.26
CA GLN A 81 -29.13 -22.30 -8.18
C GLN A 81 -28.95 -21.81 -6.75
N SER A 82 -28.45 -20.58 -6.56
CA SER A 82 -28.22 -19.92 -5.26
C SER A 82 -29.40 -20.15 -4.31
N THR A 83 -29.32 -21.24 -3.57
CA THR A 83 -30.32 -21.69 -2.63
C THR A 83 -29.55 -21.79 -1.34
N LEU A 84 -29.93 -20.99 -0.37
CA LEU A 84 -29.53 -21.17 1.01
C LEU A 84 -29.97 -22.59 1.38
N ILE A 85 -29.05 -23.57 1.29
CA ILE A 85 -29.34 -24.94 1.68
C ILE A 85 -29.32 -24.92 3.21
N THR A 86 -30.50 -24.80 3.79
CA THR A 86 -30.74 -24.82 5.22
C THR A 86 -31.08 -26.24 5.65
N ASP A 87 -30.29 -26.81 6.55
CA ASP A 87 -30.70 -27.95 7.40
C ASP A 87 -31.26 -27.42 8.75
N GLY A 88 -32.10 -26.39 8.70
CA GLY A 88 -32.86 -25.86 9.84
C GLY A 88 -32.06 -25.18 10.98
N SER A 89 -30.77 -25.47 11.16
CA SER A 89 -29.97 -25.01 12.31
C SER A 89 -28.74 -24.18 11.95
N SER A 90 -28.21 -24.32 10.73
CA SER A 90 -27.03 -23.59 10.25
C SER A 90 -27.16 -23.21 8.77
N PRO A 91 -27.30 -21.92 8.42
CA PRO A 91 -27.31 -21.50 7.02
C PRO A 91 -25.92 -21.67 6.40
N ILE A 92 -25.75 -22.59 5.45
CA ILE A 92 -24.51 -22.72 4.69
C ILE A 92 -24.55 -21.74 3.52
N ASN A 93 -23.63 -20.77 3.53
CA ASN A 93 -23.42 -19.90 2.39
C ASN A 93 -22.66 -20.67 1.30
N LEU A 94 -23.39 -21.15 0.29
CA LEU A 94 -22.80 -21.95 -0.79
C LEU A 94 -21.84 -21.13 -1.67
N PHE A 95 -21.89 -19.81 -1.65
CA PHE A 95 -20.92 -18.96 -2.35
C PHE A 95 -19.54 -19.07 -1.72
N THR A 96 -19.45 -19.01 -0.39
CA THR A 96 -18.19 -19.17 0.34
C THR A 96 -17.76 -20.64 0.45
N ALA A 97 -18.71 -21.56 0.54
CA ALA A 97 -18.42 -23.00 0.65
C ALA A 97 -18.01 -23.65 -0.69
N ALA A 98 -18.41 -23.07 -1.83
CA ALA A 98 -18.06 -23.57 -3.16
C ALA A 98 -16.55 -23.69 -3.38
N GLY A 99 -15.75 -22.74 -2.87
CA GLY A 99 -14.29 -22.81 -2.99
C GLY A 99 -13.70 -24.07 -2.33
N GLY A 100 -14.21 -24.43 -1.15
CA GLY A 100 -13.81 -25.66 -0.44
C GLY A 100 -14.28 -26.94 -1.13
N LEU A 101 -15.49 -26.95 -1.69
CA LEU A 101 -16.10 -28.11 -2.34
C LEU A 101 -15.54 -28.37 -3.75
N LEU A 102 -15.17 -27.32 -4.48
CA LEU A 102 -14.58 -27.41 -5.82
C LEU A 102 -13.06 -27.63 -5.80
N GLY A 103 -12.44 -27.67 -4.62
CA GLY A 103 -10.97 -27.76 -4.47
C GLY A 103 -10.23 -26.50 -4.91
N ILE A 104 -10.94 -25.40 -5.16
CA ILE A 104 -10.38 -24.09 -5.52
C ILE A 104 -10.14 -23.37 -4.20
N LEU A 105 -8.97 -23.59 -3.59
CA LEU A 105 -8.61 -22.98 -2.31
C LEU A 105 -8.86 -21.46 -2.38
N PRO A 106 -9.75 -20.90 -1.54
CA PRO A 106 -9.88 -19.46 -1.45
C PRO A 106 -8.54 -18.90 -0.97
N LYS A 107 -8.01 -17.88 -1.67
CA LYS A 107 -6.82 -17.16 -1.21
C LYS A 107 -7.11 -16.68 0.21
N PRO A 108 -6.26 -17.01 1.21
CA PRO A 108 -6.50 -16.60 2.58
C PRO A 108 -6.61 -15.07 2.62
N SER A 109 -7.62 -14.57 3.32
CA SER A 109 -7.73 -13.16 3.63
C SER A 109 -6.51 -12.76 4.47
N GLU A 110 -5.59 -12.00 3.89
CA GLU A 110 -4.55 -11.33 4.67
C GLU A 110 -5.27 -10.41 5.67
N LYS A 111 -5.01 -10.66 6.96
CA LYS A 111 -5.45 -9.82 8.07
C LYS A 111 -4.54 -8.62 8.20
#